data_AF-A0A0F7K287-F1
#
_entry.id   AF-A0A0F7K287-F1
#
_cell.length_a   1.000
_cell.length_b   1.000
_cell.length_c   1.000
_cell.angle_alpha   90.00
_cell.angle_beta   90.00
_cell.angle_gamma   90.00
#
_symmetry.space_group_name_H-M   'P 1'
#
loop_
_entity.id
_entity.type
_entity.pdbx_description
1 polymer ?
#
loop_
_entity_poly.entity_id
_entity_poly.type
_entity_poly.pdbx_seq_one_letter_code
_entity_poly.pdbx_strand_id
1 'polypeptide(L)'
;MQINGVTIEDTFAEAFGMRATRIIITALNPRWARQAGETMTGFATSVIGCGVEAGIESELSSSQTPDGRPGVSVLLFGMSTKDLAKALEVRTGQCILTCPTTAVYAGMEGSERLPLGKNLRYFGDGYQISKLIDGKRYWRIPVMDGEFIAEQDTGRCSAVGGGNFLVLADNLPQALSACEEAVVAMRKLPNVILPFPGGIVRSGSKVGSKYKALIASTNQAYCPTLRGLVDTQLDSETGAVLEIVINGLTPEDITQAMRAGISTICERGSAQGIRRISAGNYGGKLGQFHFRLHEVMA
;
A
#
# COMPACT_ATOMS: atom_id res chain seq x y z
N MET A 1 5.89 19.01 -18.81
CA MET A 1 6.86 19.95 -18.19
C MET A 1 8.22 19.27 -18.04
N GLN A 2 9.28 19.99 -17.67
CA GLN A 2 10.60 19.40 -17.38
C GLN A 2 11.11 19.84 -16.01
N ILE A 3 11.71 18.92 -15.26
CA ILE A 3 12.35 19.16 -13.96
C ILE A 3 13.74 18.54 -14.02
N ASN A 4 14.80 19.34 -13.86
CA ASN A 4 16.20 18.88 -13.93
C ASN A 4 16.52 18.01 -15.17
N GLY A 5 15.96 18.37 -16.32
CA GLY A 5 16.12 17.64 -17.58
C GLY A 5 15.32 16.33 -17.70
N VAL A 6 14.59 15.93 -16.66
CA VAL A 6 13.62 14.82 -16.72
C VAL A 6 12.30 15.35 -17.26
N THR A 7 11.76 14.69 -18.28
CA THR A 7 10.46 15.07 -18.87
C THR A 7 9.31 14.48 -18.05
N ILE A 8 8.40 15.32 -17.59
CA ILE A 8 7.12 14.90 -17.01
C ILE A 8 6.05 14.98 -18.09
N GLU A 9 5.50 13.83 -18.47
CA GLU A 9 4.47 13.74 -19.50
C GLU A 9 3.17 14.43 -19.09
N ASP A 10 2.48 15.02 -20.07
CA ASP A 10 1.14 15.57 -19.88
C ASP A 10 0.11 14.44 -19.93
N THR A 11 0.05 13.69 -18.85
CA THR A 11 -0.81 12.52 -18.67
C THR A 11 -1.29 12.45 -17.23
N PHE A 12 -2.05 11.41 -16.90
CA PHE A 12 -2.59 11.20 -15.56
C PHE A 12 -2.53 9.75 -15.13
N ALA A 13 -2.50 9.55 -13.82
CA ALA A 13 -2.73 8.26 -13.19
C ALA A 13 -4.23 8.06 -12.97
N GLU A 14 -4.75 6.88 -13.33
CA GLU A 14 -6.17 6.55 -13.11
C GLU A 14 -6.32 5.57 -11.94
N ALA A 15 -7.06 5.98 -10.92
CA ALA A 15 -7.19 5.27 -9.66
C ALA A 15 -8.66 5.02 -9.28
N PHE A 16 -8.86 4.15 -8.30
CA PHE A 16 -10.13 3.52 -7.99
C PHE A 16 -10.57 3.77 -6.55
N GLY A 17 -11.88 3.87 -6.35
CA GLY A 17 -12.45 3.86 -5.01
C GLY A 17 -12.25 2.51 -4.33
N MET A 18 -11.77 2.54 -3.10
CA MET A 18 -11.56 1.38 -2.24
C MET A 18 -12.16 1.62 -0.85
N ARG A 19 -12.09 0.59 -0.01
CA ARG A 19 -12.31 0.68 1.43
C ARG A 19 -10.99 0.49 2.14
N ALA A 20 -10.72 1.29 3.17
CA ALA A 20 -9.52 1.15 3.97
C ALA A 20 -9.84 1.05 5.46
N THR A 21 -8.94 0.41 6.20
CA THR A 21 -8.87 0.44 7.66
C THR A 21 -7.41 0.55 8.09
N ARG A 22 -7.21 1.05 9.31
CA ARG A 22 -5.91 1.10 9.97
C ARG A 22 -5.98 0.32 11.25
N ILE A 23 -4.92 -0.43 11.54
CA ILE A 23 -4.70 -1.02 12.86
C ILE A 23 -3.33 -0.63 13.39
N ILE A 24 -3.19 -0.69 14.71
CA ILE A 24 -1.92 -0.54 15.41
C ILE A 24 -1.57 -1.89 16.02
N ILE A 25 -0.37 -2.37 15.73
CA ILE A 25 0.17 -3.60 16.27
C ILE A 25 1.32 -3.23 17.18
N THR A 26 1.23 -3.56 18.46
CA THR A 26 2.32 -3.34 19.42
C THR A 26 2.94 -4.67 19.82
N ALA A 27 4.18 -4.63 20.28
CA ALA A 27 4.90 -5.82 20.72
C ALA A 27 5.93 -5.47 21.81
N LEU A 28 6.65 -6.48 22.32
CA LEU A 28 7.68 -6.27 23.34
C LEU A 28 8.78 -5.30 22.90
N ASN A 29 9.15 -5.31 21.62
CA ASN A 29 10.17 -4.43 21.05
C ASN A 29 9.89 -4.17 19.55
N PRO A 30 10.56 -3.18 18.92
CA PRO A 30 10.30 -2.80 17.53
C PRO A 30 10.48 -3.96 16.54
N ARG A 31 11.43 -4.87 16.80
CA ARG A 31 11.67 -6.04 15.95
C ARG A 31 10.42 -6.94 15.85
N TRP A 32 9.77 -7.26 16.98
CA TRP A 32 8.58 -8.12 16.98
C TRP A 32 7.35 -7.43 16.40
N ALA A 33 7.19 -6.12 16.65
CA ALA A 33 6.12 -5.34 16.02
C ALA A 33 6.27 -5.33 14.50
N ARG A 34 7.50 -5.14 14.01
CA ARG A 34 7.83 -5.18 12.59
C ARG A 34 7.59 -6.56 11.99
N GLN A 35 8.00 -7.63 12.66
CA GLN A 35 7.73 -9.01 12.21
C GLN A 35 6.22 -9.28 12.04
N ALA A 36 5.40 -8.83 12.99
CA ALA A 36 3.95 -8.96 12.90
C ALA A 36 3.38 -8.17 11.71
N GLY A 37 3.81 -6.91 11.55
CA GLY A 37 3.43 -6.06 10.41
C GLY A 37 3.79 -6.70 9.08
N GLU A 38 5.05 -7.10 8.89
CA GLU A 38 5.54 -7.70 7.64
C GLU A 38 4.80 -8.99 7.30
N THR A 39 4.57 -9.85 8.30
CA THR A 39 3.85 -11.11 8.11
C THR A 39 2.40 -10.86 7.70
N MET A 40 1.71 -9.92 8.37
CA MET A 40 0.34 -9.53 8.01
C MET A 40 0.26 -8.90 6.60
N THR A 41 1.24 -8.11 6.20
CA THR A 41 1.23 -7.41 4.90
C THR A 41 1.83 -8.23 3.76
N GLY A 42 2.37 -9.42 4.06
CA GLY A 42 2.84 -10.37 3.05
C GLY A 42 1.70 -10.89 2.17
N PHE A 43 2.00 -11.19 0.89
CA PHE A 43 0.99 -11.64 -0.08
C PHE A 43 -0.25 -10.72 -0.14
N ALA A 44 -0.03 -9.40 -0.21
CA ALA A 44 -1.07 -8.37 -0.23
C ALA A 44 -0.73 -7.24 -1.22
N THR A 45 -0.26 -7.60 -2.42
CA THR A 45 0.29 -6.62 -3.37
C THR A 45 -0.75 -6.07 -4.34
N SER A 46 -1.76 -6.86 -4.68
CA SER A 46 -2.87 -6.44 -5.54
C SER A 46 -4.17 -7.15 -5.17
N VAL A 47 -5.26 -6.41 -5.06
CA VAL A 47 -6.60 -6.97 -4.79
C VAL A 47 -7.05 -7.98 -5.86
N ILE A 48 -6.51 -7.90 -7.08
CA ILE A 48 -6.84 -8.78 -8.20
C ILE A 48 -6.51 -10.25 -7.89
N GLY A 49 -5.37 -10.51 -7.24
CA GLY A 49 -4.89 -11.87 -6.96
C GLY A 49 -4.66 -12.19 -5.49
N CYS A 50 -4.43 -11.17 -4.66
CA CYS A 50 -4.16 -11.32 -3.22
C CYS A 50 -5.41 -11.09 -2.34
N GLY A 51 -6.50 -10.57 -2.93
CA GLY A 51 -7.77 -10.27 -2.25
C GLY A 51 -7.76 -9.02 -1.37
N VAL A 52 -6.60 -8.47 -1.03
CA VAL A 52 -6.41 -7.22 -0.29
C VAL A 52 -5.08 -6.60 -0.69
N GLU A 53 -4.97 -5.29 -0.53
CA GLU A 53 -3.71 -4.55 -0.58
C GLU A 53 -3.34 -4.05 0.80
N ALA A 54 -2.12 -4.30 1.27
CA ALA A 54 -1.73 -3.94 2.63
C ALA A 54 -0.26 -3.53 2.73
N GLY A 55 0.06 -2.68 3.70
CA GLY A 55 1.41 -2.21 3.93
C GLY A 55 1.58 -1.61 5.33
N ILE A 56 2.82 -1.64 5.82
CA ILE A 56 3.22 -0.88 6.99
C ILE A 56 3.27 0.59 6.58
N GLU A 57 2.46 1.41 7.24
CA GLU A 57 2.43 2.85 7.06
C GLU A 57 3.59 3.52 7.80
N SER A 58 3.79 3.15 9.08
CA SER A 58 4.82 3.76 9.92
C SER A 58 5.19 2.86 11.11
N GLU A 59 6.41 3.07 11.61
CA GLU A 59 6.83 2.57 12.92
C GLU A 59 6.42 3.58 14.00
N LEU A 60 5.97 3.09 15.16
CA LEU A 60 5.43 3.89 16.26
C LEU A 60 6.29 3.70 17.51
N SER A 61 6.65 4.82 18.15
CA SER A 61 7.25 4.81 19.48
C SER A 61 6.21 4.46 20.55
N SER A 62 6.67 4.07 21.74
CA SER A 62 5.81 3.82 22.91
C SER A 62 4.89 4.99 23.27
N SER A 63 5.30 6.23 22.98
CA SER A 63 4.49 7.42 23.27
C SER A 63 3.28 7.59 22.34
N GLN A 64 3.23 6.85 21.24
CA GLN A 64 2.21 6.97 20.19
C GLN A 64 1.21 5.81 20.22
N THR A 65 1.36 4.84 21.12
CA THR A 65 0.58 3.61 21.13
C THR A 65 -0.31 3.50 22.38
N PRO A 66 -1.46 2.81 22.30
CA PRO A 66 -2.42 2.75 23.41
C PRO A 66 -1.91 2.08 24.69
N ASP A 67 -0.91 1.20 24.58
CA ASP A 67 -0.40 0.40 25.70
C ASP A 67 1.03 0.78 26.14
N GLY A 68 1.58 1.88 25.58
CA GLY A 68 2.91 2.34 25.93
C GLY A 68 4.05 1.47 25.41
N ARG A 69 3.80 0.55 24.46
CA ARG A 69 4.81 -0.32 23.85
C ARG A 69 5.14 0.11 22.41
N PRO A 70 6.35 -0.14 21.89
CA PRO A 70 6.64 0.13 20.48
C PRO A 70 5.71 -0.67 19.57
N GLY A 71 5.40 -0.10 18.40
CA GLY A 71 4.44 -0.71 17.48
C GLY A 71 4.66 -0.33 16.03
N VAL A 72 3.76 -0.81 15.18
CA VAL A 72 3.65 -0.44 13.78
C VAL A 72 2.20 -0.09 13.45
N SER A 73 2.03 0.90 12.59
CA SER A 73 0.75 1.19 11.96
C SER A 73 0.66 0.47 10.63
N VAL A 74 -0.45 -0.24 10.40
CA VAL A 74 -0.69 -1.00 9.17
C VAL A 74 -1.99 -0.54 8.55
N LEU A 75 -1.94 -0.28 7.24
CA LEU A 75 -3.12 0.01 6.42
C LEU A 75 -3.48 -1.21 5.58
N LEU A 76 -4.77 -1.49 5.49
CA LEU A 76 -5.35 -2.51 4.63
C LEU A 76 -6.42 -1.88 3.74
N PHE A 77 -6.41 -2.23 2.46
CA PHE A 77 -7.29 -1.73 1.41
C PHE A 77 -7.98 -2.90 0.70
N GLY A 78 -9.29 -2.82 0.54
CA GLY A 78 -10.09 -3.82 -0.16
C GLY A 78 -11.12 -3.18 -1.10
N MET A 79 -11.53 -3.91 -2.12
CA MET A 79 -12.54 -3.44 -3.08
C MET A 79 -13.93 -3.28 -2.45
N SER A 80 -14.23 -4.07 -1.42
CA SER A 80 -15.49 -4.02 -0.68
C SER A 80 -15.26 -4.10 0.82
N THR A 81 -16.24 -3.62 1.60
CA THR A 81 -16.24 -3.76 3.07
C THR A 81 -16.18 -5.22 3.50
N LYS A 82 -16.84 -6.11 2.77
CA LYS A 82 -16.88 -7.54 3.06
C LYS A 82 -15.50 -8.19 2.89
N ASP A 83 -14.84 -7.89 1.78
CA ASP A 83 -13.52 -8.46 1.48
C ASP A 83 -12.46 -7.91 2.45
N LEU A 84 -12.54 -6.60 2.75
CA LEU A 84 -11.67 -5.97 3.74
C LEU A 84 -11.85 -6.59 5.13
N ALA A 85 -13.10 -6.78 5.59
CA ALA A 85 -13.39 -7.42 6.88
C ALA A 85 -12.82 -8.85 6.95
N LYS A 86 -13.05 -9.65 5.89
CA LYS A 86 -12.54 -11.02 5.80
C LYS A 86 -11.02 -11.06 5.83
N ALA A 87 -10.36 -10.18 5.07
CA ALA A 87 -8.90 -10.10 5.03
C ALA A 87 -8.31 -9.66 6.37
N LEU A 88 -8.92 -8.66 7.02
CA LEU A 88 -8.51 -8.18 8.34
C LEU A 88 -8.59 -9.31 9.38
N GLU A 89 -9.70 -10.05 9.43
CA GLU A 89 -9.90 -11.15 10.38
C GLU A 89 -8.86 -12.26 10.17
N VAL A 90 -8.73 -12.76 8.95
CA VAL A 90 -7.81 -13.87 8.63
C VAL A 90 -6.36 -13.47 8.94
N ARG A 91 -5.93 -12.28 8.49
CA ARG A 91 -4.55 -11.83 8.68
C ARG A 91 -4.26 -11.52 10.15
N THR A 92 -5.18 -10.91 10.88
CA THR A 92 -4.97 -10.67 12.32
C THR A 92 -4.90 -11.99 13.08
N GLY A 93 -5.79 -12.94 12.78
CA GLY A 93 -5.81 -14.24 13.46
C GLY A 93 -4.63 -15.15 13.13
N GLN A 94 -4.07 -15.08 11.92
CA GLN A 94 -3.01 -16.00 11.47
C GLN A 94 -1.62 -15.38 11.43
N CYS A 95 -1.50 -14.05 11.53
CA CYS A 95 -0.22 -13.34 11.49
C CYS A 95 0.07 -12.51 12.75
N ILE A 96 -0.96 -12.02 13.45
CA ILE A 96 -0.77 -11.18 14.64
C ILE A 96 -1.00 -12.01 15.90
N LEU A 97 -2.17 -12.62 16.07
CA LEU A 97 -2.50 -13.46 17.24
C LEU A 97 -1.44 -14.57 17.47
N THR A 98 -0.84 -15.08 16.40
CA THR A 98 0.21 -16.11 16.43
C THR A 98 1.62 -15.56 16.62
N CYS A 99 1.82 -14.24 16.47
CA CYS A 99 3.12 -13.59 16.63
C CYS A 99 3.38 -13.28 18.12
N PRO A 100 4.55 -13.68 18.67
CA PRO A 100 4.85 -13.52 20.09
C PRO A 100 4.71 -12.08 20.57
N THR A 101 4.22 -11.92 21.81
CA THR A 101 4.15 -10.65 22.54
C THR A 101 3.19 -9.61 21.98
N THR A 102 2.45 -9.91 20.91
CA THR A 102 1.68 -8.88 20.20
C THR A 102 0.40 -8.48 20.93
N ALA A 103 -0.03 -7.24 20.69
CA ALA A 103 -1.40 -6.80 20.90
C ALA A 103 -1.87 -6.01 19.66
N VAL A 104 -3.19 -5.94 19.45
CA VAL A 104 -3.78 -5.23 18.30
C VAL A 104 -4.86 -4.25 18.73
N TYR A 105 -4.78 -3.04 18.18
CA TYR A 105 -5.63 -1.90 18.50
C TYR A 105 -6.23 -1.29 17.24
N ALA A 106 -7.36 -0.60 17.40
CA ALA A 106 -7.90 0.22 16.32
C ALA A 106 -6.91 1.35 16.01
N GLY A 107 -6.55 1.49 14.74
CA GLY A 107 -5.75 2.62 14.25
C GLY A 107 -6.61 3.72 13.61
N MET A 108 -7.90 3.48 13.45
CA MET A 108 -8.83 4.38 12.78
C MET A 108 -10.14 4.45 13.56
N GLU A 109 -10.69 5.65 13.67
CA GLU A 109 -12.05 5.87 14.14
C GLU A 109 -13.00 6.07 12.95
N GLY A 110 -14.29 5.83 13.15
CA GLY A 110 -15.30 5.95 12.10
C GLY A 110 -16.64 5.37 12.53
N SER A 111 -17.72 5.90 11.98
CA SER A 111 -19.09 5.40 12.23
C SER A 111 -19.29 3.99 11.66
N GLU A 112 -18.59 3.66 10.58
CA GLU A 112 -18.56 2.33 10.00
C GLU A 112 -17.39 1.54 10.60
N ARG A 113 -17.69 0.41 11.26
CA ARG A 113 -16.72 -0.41 11.99
C ARG A 113 -16.51 -1.76 11.33
N LEU A 114 -15.32 -2.32 11.51
CA LEU A 114 -14.96 -3.70 11.15
C LEU A 114 -14.65 -4.50 12.42
N PRO A 115 -15.08 -5.78 12.50
CA PRO A 115 -14.69 -6.63 13.61
C PRO A 115 -13.17 -6.83 13.60
N LEU A 116 -12.56 -6.67 14.77
CA LEU A 116 -11.14 -6.95 15.00
C LEU A 116 -11.04 -8.10 16.02
N GLY A 117 -10.90 -7.79 17.31
CA GLY A 117 -10.95 -8.79 18.39
C GLY A 117 -12.32 -9.45 18.54
N LYS A 118 -13.39 -8.85 18.00
CA LYS A 118 -14.78 -9.35 18.13
C LYS A 118 -14.94 -10.81 17.71
N ASN A 119 -14.32 -11.23 16.62
CA ASN A 119 -14.43 -12.61 16.15
C ASN A 119 -13.28 -13.47 16.69
N LEU A 120 -12.07 -12.90 16.76
CA LEU A 120 -10.87 -13.60 17.24
C LEU A 120 -11.00 -14.09 18.68
N ARG A 121 -11.81 -13.41 19.51
CA ARG A 121 -12.03 -13.80 20.91
C ARG A 121 -12.46 -15.25 21.10
N TYR A 122 -13.14 -15.84 20.13
CA TYR A 122 -13.63 -17.23 20.23
C TYR A 122 -12.49 -18.25 20.23
N PHE A 123 -11.28 -17.87 19.80
CA PHE A 123 -10.08 -18.69 19.97
C PHE A 123 -9.76 -19.00 21.44
N GLY A 124 -10.21 -18.14 22.37
CA GLY A 124 -10.07 -18.39 23.81
C GLY A 124 -10.97 -19.49 24.37
N ASP A 125 -11.81 -20.13 23.55
CA ASP A 125 -12.64 -21.29 23.90
C ASP A 125 -13.47 -21.13 25.20
N GLY A 126 -14.02 -19.93 25.41
CA GLY A 126 -14.83 -19.60 26.58
C GLY A 126 -14.05 -19.00 27.75
N TYR A 127 -12.72 -18.98 27.70
CA TYR A 127 -11.85 -18.41 28.73
C TYR A 127 -11.46 -16.96 28.47
N GLN A 128 -11.83 -16.39 27.31
CA GLN A 128 -11.59 -14.99 27.01
C GLN A 128 -12.35 -14.04 27.95
N ILE A 129 -11.71 -12.93 28.34
CA ILE A 129 -12.29 -11.92 29.24
C ILE A 129 -12.51 -10.61 28.46
N SER A 130 -13.68 -9.99 28.64
CA SER A 130 -13.95 -8.63 28.14
C SER A 130 -13.57 -7.58 29.17
N LYS A 131 -12.97 -6.48 28.72
CA LYS A 131 -12.77 -5.26 29.52
C LYS A 131 -13.31 -4.05 28.74
N LEU A 132 -13.95 -3.12 29.44
CA LEU A 132 -14.38 -1.84 28.90
C LEU A 132 -13.57 -0.76 29.62
N ILE A 133 -12.74 -0.05 28.89
CA ILE A 133 -11.84 0.99 29.40
C ILE A 133 -12.07 2.21 28.51
N ASP A 134 -12.44 3.35 29.10
CA ASP A 134 -12.72 4.61 28.39
C ASP A 134 -13.67 4.45 27.20
N GLY A 135 -14.72 3.64 27.38
CA GLY A 135 -15.72 3.36 26.34
C GLY A 135 -15.24 2.42 25.23
N LYS A 136 -13.97 2.02 25.22
CA LYS A 136 -13.40 1.05 24.28
C LYS A 136 -13.39 -0.35 24.88
N ARG A 137 -13.82 -1.33 24.07
CA ARG A 137 -13.89 -2.72 24.50
C ARG A 137 -12.68 -3.49 24.03
N TYR A 138 -12.05 -4.20 24.95
CA TYR A 138 -10.91 -5.06 24.73
C TYR A 138 -11.24 -6.51 25.08
N TRP A 139 -10.59 -7.42 24.38
CA TRP A 139 -10.62 -8.86 24.64
C TRP A 139 -9.23 -9.31 25.10
N ARG A 140 -9.19 -10.03 26.21
CA ARG A 140 -8.01 -10.74 26.71
C ARG A 140 -8.20 -12.21 26.37
N ILE A 141 -7.41 -12.73 25.43
CA ILE A 141 -7.54 -14.09 24.92
C ILE A 141 -6.36 -14.91 25.46
N PRO A 142 -6.59 -15.93 26.30
CA PRO A 142 -5.48 -16.73 26.83
C PRO A 142 -4.79 -17.51 25.71
N VAL A 143 -3.46 -17.45 25.69
CA VAL A 143 -2.58 -18.09 24.70
C VAL A 143 -1.30 -18.59 25.40
N MET A 144 -0.44 -19.33 24.70
CA MET A 144 0.71 -19.98 25.32
C MET A 144 1.73 -19.01 25.95
N ASP A 145 1.93 -17.82 25.38
CA ASP A 145 2.85 -16.82 25.94
C ASP A 145 2.21 -15.87 26.98
N GLY A 146 0.92 -16.09 27.29
CA GLY A 146 0.16 -15.29 28.26
C GLY A 146 -1.23 -14.91 27.72
N GLU A 147 -1.39 -13.64 27.33
CA GLU A 147 -2.66 -13.11 26.82
C GLU A 147 -2.45 -12.32 25.53
N PHE A 148 -3.24 -12.64 24.51
CA PHE A 148 -3.38 -11.81 23.33
C PHE A 148 -4.45 -10.74 23.58
N ILE A 149 -4.04 -9.48 23.53
CA ILE A 149 -4.94 -8.33 23.72
C ILE A 149 -5.41 -7.82 22.36
N ALA A 150 -6.73 -7.74 22.18
CA ALA A 150 -7.33 -7.22 20.96
C ALA A 150 -8.47 -6.24 21.26
N GLU A 151 -8.41 -5.03 20.70
CA GLU A 151 -9.56 -4.12 20.67
C GLU A 151 -10.70 -4.75 19.85
N GLN A 152 -11.94 -4.52 20.26
CA GLN A 152 -13.08 -5.24 19.70
C GLN A 152 -13.26 -5.02 18.20
N ASP A 153 -13.14 -3.78 17.75
CA ASP A 153 -13.39 -3.36 16.39
C ASP A 153 -12.52 -2.16 16.03
N THR A 154 -12.38 -1.88 14.74
CA THR A 154 -11.64 -0.72 14.21
C THR A 154 -12.51 0.02 13.19
N GLY A 155 -12.30 1.31 13.03
CA GLY A 155 -12.97 2.12 12.01
C GLY A 155 -12.55 1.73 10.61
N ARG A 156 -13.41 2.03 9.64
CA ARG A 156 -13.07 2.03 8.22
C ARG A 156 -13.53 3.32 7.54
N CYS A 157 -12.91 3.63 6.41
CA CYS A 157 -13.29 4.74 5.55
C CYS A 157 -13.38 4.32 4.08
N SER A 158 -13.98 5.18 3.27
CA SER A 158 -13.71 5.20 1.82
C SER A 158 -12.27 5.66 1.61
N ALA A 159 -11.60 5.09 0.62
CA ALA A 159 -10.21 5.37 0.31
C ALA A 159 -9.96 5.29 -1.20
N VAL A 160 -8.73 5.57 -1.62
CA VAL A 160 -8.33 5.52 -3.02
C VAL A 160 -7.15 4.57 -3.18
N GLY A 161 -7.16 3.76 -4.23
CA GLY A 161 -6.01 2.92 -4.57
C GLY A 161 -5.73 2.89 -6.06
N GLY A 162 -4.47 2.60 -6.40
CA GLY A 162 -3.99 2.60 -7.78
C GLY A 162 -3.47 3.95 -8.29
N GLY A 163 -3.27 4.95 -7.42
CA GLY A 163 -2.47 6.11 -7.79
C GLY A 163 -1.08 5.65 -8.20
N ASN A 164 -0.50 6.15 -9.29
CA ASN A 164 0.74 5.58 -9.79
C ASN A 164 1.55 6.57 -10.62
N PHE A 165 2.83 6.26 -10.82
CA PHE A 165 3.64 6.86 -11.87
C PHE A 165 4.67 5.85 -12.38
N LEU A 166 5.10 6.06 -13.62
CA LEU A 166 6.09 5.24 -14.33
C LEU A 166 7.42 6.00 -14.38
N VAL A 167 8.52 5.29 -14.14
CA VAL A 167 9.90 5.79 -14.22
C VAL A 167 10.58 5.14 -15.42
N LEU A 168 10.81 5.93 -16.46
CA LEU A 168 11.47 5.49 -17.70
C LEU A 168 12.94 5.94 -17.66
N ALA A 169 13.85 4.96 -17.74
CA ALA A 169 15.29 5.18 -17.60
C ALA A 169 16.10 4.43 -18.66
N ASP A 170 17.38 4.76 -18.79
CA ASP A 170 18.27 4.12 -19.79
C ASP A 170 18.46 2.63 -19.50
N ASN A 171 18.43 2.24 -18.23
CA ASN A 171 18.59 0.85 -17.81
C ASN A 171 17.95 0.58 -16.44
N LEU A 172 17.84 -0.72 -16.13
CA LEU A 172 17.18 -1.20 -14.91
C LEU A 172 17.87 -0.74 -13.62
N PRO A 173 19.21 -0.79 -13.48
CA PRO A 173 19.87 -0.27 -12.27
C PRO A 173 19.54 1.19 -11.96
N GLN A 174 19.51 2.07 -12.98
CA GLN A 174 19.16 3.48 -12.79
C GLN A 174 17.69 3.67 -12.39
N ALA A 175 16.77 2.98 -13.07
CA ALA A 175 15.35 3.00 -12.70
C ALA A 175 15.14 2.53 -11.26
N LEU A 176 15.74 1.40 -10.90
CA LEU A 176 15.58 0.78 -9.58
C LEU A 176 16.10 1.69 -8.47
N SER A 177 17.33 2.20 -8.61
CA SER A 177 17.92 3.11 -7.62
C SER A 177 17.08 4.38 -7.44
N ALA A 178 16.52 4.95 -8.52
CA ALA A 178 15.63 6.11 -8.41
C ALA A 178 14.32 5.79 -7.70
N CYS A 179 13.72 4.63 -7.99
CA CYS A 179 12.50 4.17 -7.33
C CYS A 179 12.73 3.85 -5.86
N GLU A 180 13.88 3.28 -5.48
CA GLU A 180 14.21 2.98 -4.08
C GLU A 180 14.30 4.27 -3.24
N GLU A 181 14.94 5.31 -3.76
CA GLU A 181 14.99 6.64 -3.11
C GLU A 181 13.60 7.26 -2.99
N ALA A 182 12.79 7.21 -4.07
CA ALA A 182 11.40 7.67 -4.03
C ALA A 182 10.57 6.94 -2.97
N VAL A 183 10.68 5.60 -2.88
CA VAL A 183 9.99 4.79 -1.86
C VAL A 183 10.39 5.24 -0.46
N VAL A 184 11.68 5.51 -0.21
CA VAL A 184 12.16 5.99 1.09
C VAL A 184 11.53 7.35 1.44
N ALA A 185 11.44 8.27 0.48
CA ALA A 185 10.80 9.57 0.70
C ALA A 185 9.29 9.41 0.96
N MET A 186 8.60 8.62 0.14
CA MET A 186 7.15 8.41 0.21
C MET A 186 6.71 7.71 1.49
N ARG A 187 7.50 6.77 2.02
CA ARG A 187 7.21 6.07 3.29
C ARG A 187 7.28 6.96 4.54
N LYS A 188 7.75 8.21 4.42
CA LYS A 188 7.70 9.19 5.51
C LYS A 188 6.32 9.86 5.63
N LEU A 189 5.49 9.74 4.59
CA LEU A 189 4.17 10.36 4.56
C LEU A 189 3.15 9.47 5.29
N PRO A 190 2.27 10.06 6.10
CA PRO A 190 1.18 9.32 6.70
C PRO A 190 0.13 8.97 5.64
N ASN A 191 -0.81 8.10 6.02
CA ASN A 191 -2.04 7.74 5.30
C ASN A 191 -1.84 7.04 3.95
N VAL A 192 -0.62 6.67 3.59
CA VAL A 192 -0.31 6.00 2.31
C VAL A 192 0.46 4.69 2.51
N ILE A 193 0.31 3.78 1.55
CA ILE A 193 1.16 2.60 1.41
C ILE A 193 1.57 2.40 -0.05
N LEU A 194 2.67 1.67 -0.23
CA LEU A 194 3.15 1.19 -1.52
C LEU A 194 3.09 -0.34 -1.50
N PRO A 195 1.97 -0.96 -1.92
CA PRO A 195 1.63 -2.36 -1.56
C PRO A 195 2.49 -3.41 -2.28
N PHE A 196 3.21 -3.03 -3.34
CA PHE A 196 4.04 -3.94 -4.11
C PHE A 196 5.36 -4.28 -3.42
N PRO A 197 6.10 -5.32 -3.84
CA PRO A 197 7.36 -5.71 -3.21
C PRO A 197 8.37 -4.56 -3.19
N GLY A 198 8.80 -4.15 -2.00
CA GLY A 198 9.66 -2.97 -1.86
C GLY A 198 9.02 -1.64 -2.26
N GLY A 199 7.71 -1.61 -2.55
CA GLY A 199 6.99 -0.46 -3.07
C GLY A 199 7.07 -0.27 -4.58
N ILE A 200 7.63 -1.24 -5.33
CA ILE A 200 7.97 -1.08 -6.75
C ILE A 200 7.36 -2.21 -7.59
N VAL A 201 6.82 -1.83 -8.75
CA VAL A 201 6.24 -2.72 -9.75
C VAL A 201 7.18 -2.83 -10.94
N ARG A 202 7.56 -4.06 -11.28
CA ARG A 202 8.34 -4.35 -12.49
C ARG A 202 7.51 -4.86 -13.67
N SER A 203 6.29 -5.33 -13.39
CA SER A 203 5.53 -6.13 -14.36
C SER A 203 4.76 -5.27 -15.34
N GLY A 204 4.18 -4.15 -14.89
CA GLY A 204 3.26 -3.29 -15.65
C GLY A 204 2.05 -4.05 -16.20
N SER A 205 0.84 -3.67 -15.81
CA SER A 205 -0.36 -4.39 -16.28
C SER A 205 -1.26 -3.53 -17.17
N LYS A 206 -1.93 -4.17 -18.12
CA LYS A 206 -3.06 -3.60 -18.85
C LYS A 206 -4.31 -4.43 -18.60
N VAL A 207 -5.47 -3.81 -18.74
CA VAL A 207 -6.76 -4.49 -18.68
C VAL A 207 -6.92 -5.44 -19.87
N GLY A 208 -7.44 -6.63 -19.58
CA GLY A 208 -7.71 -7.67 -20.56
C GLY A 208 -6.46 -8.34 -21.12
N SER A 209 -6.69 -9.40 -21.89
CA SER A 209 -5.63 -10.25 -22.44
C SER A 209 -6.07 -10.84 -23.78
N LYS A 210 -5.08 -11.25 -24.60
CA LYS A 210 -5.35 -12.11 -25.77
C LYS A 210 -5.92 -13.48 -25.33
N TYR A 211 -5.61 -13.91 -24.11
CA TYR A 211 -6.14 -15.12 -23.51
C TYR A 211 -7.39 -14.78 -22.68
N LYS A 212 -8.57 -15.21 -23.13
CA LYS A 212 -9.89 -14.82 -22.58
C LYS A 212 -10.06 -15.07 -21.08
N ALA A 213 -9.35 -16.04 -20.51
CA ALA A 213 -9.41 -16.36 -19.09
C ALA A 213 -8.70 -15.34 -18.18
N LEU A 214 -7.86 -14.46 -18.75
CA LEU A 214 -7.05 -13.50 -17.98
C LEU A 214 -7.67 -12.10 -18.01
N ILE A 215 -7.96 -11.58 -16.82
CA ILE A 215 -8.50 -10.23 -16.60
C ILE A 215 -7.44 -9.12 -16.77
N ALA A 216 -6.16 -9.45 -16.61
CA ALA A 216 -5.04 -8.56 -16.82
C ALA A 216 -3.90 -9.28 -17.57
N SER A 217 -3.09 -8.52 -18.29
CA SER A 217 -1.88 -9.03 -18.95
C SER A 217 -0.78 -7.96 -18.94
N THR A 218 0.42 -8.32 -19.42
CA THR A 218 1.54 -7.38 -19.53
C THR A 218 1.14 -6.12 -20.32
N ASN A 219 1.60 -4.95 -19.87
CA ASN A 219 1.47 -3.73 -20.62
C ASN A 219 2.55 -3.66 -21.71
N GLN A 220 2.28 -4.29 -22.86
CA GLN A 220 3.27 -4.42 -23.93
C GLN A 220 3.81 -3.08 -24.44
N ALA A 221 3.03 -2.00 -24.33
CA ALA A 221 3.42 -0.67 -24.80
C ALA A 221 4.65 -0.12 -24.05
N TYR A 222 4.86 -0.56 -22.80
CA TYR A 222 5.98 -0.19 -21.94
C TYR A 222 7.00 -1.33 -21.74
N CYS A 223 7.00 -2.35 -22.60
CA CYS A 223 7.98 -3.44 -22.56
C CYS A 223 9.17 -3.16 -23.49
N PRO A 224 10.39 -2.87 -22.98
CA PRO A 224 11.54 -2.55 -23.83
C PRO A 224 11.90 -3.67 -24.83
N THR A 225 11.66 -4.93 -24.45
CA THR A 225 11.93 -6.10 -25.30
C THR A 225 10.96 -6.26 -26.47
N LEU A 226 9.86 -5.51 -26.49
CA LEU A 226 8.82 -5.58 -27.53
C LEU A 226 8.80 -4.35 -28.45
N ARG A 227 9.73 -3.40 -28.31
CA ARG A 227 9.74 -2.10 -29.02
C ARG A 227 9.54 -2.20 -30.54
N GLY A 228 10.06 -3.25 -31.19
CA GLY A 228 9.91 -3.47 -32.64
C GLY A 228 8.71 -4.35 -33.05
N LEU A 229 7.92 -4.83 -32.11
CA LEU A 229 6.83 -5.80 -32.33
C LEU A 229 5.44 -5.24 -32.02
N VAL A 230 5.36 -4.15 -31.27
CA VAL A 230 4.09 -3.55 -30.79
C VAL A 230 4.13 -2.03 -30.93
N ASP A 231 2.96 -1.41 -30.88
CA ASP A 231 2.87 0.04 -30.72
C ASP A 231 3.38 0.42 -29.32
N THR A 232 4.59 0.98 -29.29
CA THR A 232 5.36 1.21 -28.06
C THR A 232 5.31 2.68 -27.67
N GLN A 233 5.26 2.93 -26.35
CA GLN A 233 5.37 4.27 -25.77
C GLN A 233 6.82 4.63 -25.41
N LEU A 234 7.77 3.75 -25.74
CA LEU A 234 9.18 3.87 -25.41
C LEU A 234 9.96 4.41 -26.60
N ASP A 235 10.80 5.41 -26.33
CA ASP A 235 11.84 5.82 -27.28
C ASP A 235 12.97 4.77 -27.35
N SER A 236 13.93 5.01 -28.25
CA SER A 236 15.10 4.14 -28.46
C SER A 236 16.06 4.11 -27.28
N GLU A 237 16.05 5.14 -26.42
CA GLU A 237 17.00 5.30 -25.30
C GLU A 237 16.48 4.63 -24.01
N THR A 238 15.16 4.50 -23.86
CA THR A 238 14.53 3.90 -22.66
C THR A 238 14.75 2.39 -22.61
N GLY A 239 15.71 1.93 -21.81
CA GLY A 239 16.01 0.50 -21.62
C GLY A 239 15.26 -0.18 -20.48
N ALA A 240 14.66 0.56 -19.54
CA ALA A 240 13.85 0.00 -18.47
C ALA A 240 12.70 0.92 -18.03
N VAL A 241 11.64 0.30 -17.54
CA VAL A 241 10.49 0.97 -16.94
C VAL A 241 10.16 0.29 -15.62
N LEU A 242 9.99 1.09 -14.56
CA LEU A 242 9.43 0.66 -13.29
C LEU A 242 8.23 1.53 -12.95
N GLU A 243 7.34 1.00 -12.13
CA GLU A 243 6.12 1.68 -11.70
C GLU A 243 6.09 1.72 -10.17
N ILE A 244 5.58 2.82 -9.61
CA ILE A 244 5.26 2.89 -8.18
C ILE A 244 3.75 3.05 -8.08
N VAL A 245 3.10 2.15 -7.35
CA VAL A 245 1.66 2.18 -7.07
C VAL A 245 1.44 2.57 -5.62
N ILE A 246 0.43 3.42 -5.40
CA ILE A 246 0.14 4.13 -4.16
C ILE A 246 -1.33 3.94 -3.84
N ASN A 247 -1.59 3.54 -2.61
CA ASN A 247 -2.91 3.64 -2.00
C ASN A 247 -2.88 4.68 -0.89
N GLY A 248 -3.94 5.44 -0.76
CA GLY A 248 -4.07 6.51 0.23
C GLY A 248 -5.48 6.59 0.80
N LEU A 249 -5.59 7.12 2.02
CA LEU A 249 -6.90 7.33 2.64
C LEU A 249 -7.72 8.41 1.92
N THR A 250 -7.04 9.40 1.33
CA THR A 250 -7.65 10.47 0.53
C THR A 250 -6.94 10.66 -0.81
N PRO A 251 -7.60 11.29 -1.82
CA PRO A 251 -6.92 11.74 -3.04
C PRO A 251 -5.73 12.68 -2.75
N GLU A 252 -5.83 13.52 -1.73
CA GLU A 252 -4.80 14.46 -1.33
C GLU A 252 -3.57 13.73 -0.78
N ASP A 253 -3.75 12.65 -0.02
CA ASP A 253 -2.64 11.81 0.46
C ASP A 253 -1.88 11.17 -0.72
N ILE A 254 -2.60 10.67 -1.74
CA ILE A 254 -1.98 10.12 -2.96
C ILE A 254 -1.24 11.20 -3.72
N THR A 255 -1.84 12.38 -3.88
CA THR A 255 -1.22 13.52 -4.59
C THR A 255 0.10 13.91 -3.94
N GLN A 256 0.13 14.00 -2.60
CA GLN A 256 1.36 14.30 -1.85
C GLN A 256 2.42 13.20 -2.02
N ALA A 257 2.02 11.92 -1.98
CA ALA A 257 2.93 10.80 -2.21
C ALA A 257 3.50 10.79 -3.63
N MET A 258 2.67 11.00 -4.65
CA MET A 258 3.13 11.12 -6.04
C MET A 258 4.11 12.28 -6.20
N ARG A 259 3.78 13.46 -5.66
CA ARG A 259 4.66 14.63 -5.69
C ARG A 259 6.00 14.34 -5.03
N ALA A 260 6.01 13.75 -3.84
CA ALA A 260 7.25 13.41 -3.11
C ALA A 260 8.11 12.41 -3.89
N GLY A 261 7.52 11.34 -4.43
CA GLY A 261 8.23 10.34 -5.21
C GLY A 261 8.82 10.91 -6.50
N ILE A 262 8.00 11.62 -7.28
CA ILE A 262 8.42 12.22 -8.56
C ILE A 262 9.49 13.29 -8.31
N SER A 263 9.32 14.15 -7.30
CA SER A 263 10.34 15.18 -6.95
C SER A 263 11.68 14.53 -6.61
N THR A 264 11.68 13.50 -5.76
CA THR A 264 12.89 12.76 -5.37
C THR A 264 13.61 12.18 -6.59
N ILE A 265 12.86 11.60 -7.53
CA ILE A 265 13.45 11.06 -8.76
C ILE A 265 14.02 12.18 -9.65
N CYS A 266 13.31 13.29 -9.77
CA CYS A 266 13.75 14.43 -10.58
C CYS A 266 14.96 15.15 -9.98
N GLU A 267 15.17 15.10 -8.66
CA GLU A 267 16.39 15.64 -8.04
C GLU A 267 17.67 14.97 -8.57
N ARG A 268 17.62 13.69 -8.97
CA ARG A 268 18.74 13.01 -9.64
C ARG A 268 19.07 13.61 -11.01
N GLY A 269 18.04 14.10 -11.70
CA GLY A 269 18.13 14.68 -13.03
C GLY A 269 18.43 13.66 -14.15
N SER A 270 18.38 14.13 -15.40
CA SER A 270 18.58 13.26 -16.56
C SER A 270 20.00 12.76 -16.75
N ALA A 271 20.99 13.43 -16.14
CA ALA A 271 22.38 12.97 -16.14
C ALA A 271 22.57 11.62 -15.42
N GLN A 272 21.64 11.23 -14.55
CA GLN A 272 21.64 9.93 -13.86
C GLN A 272 20.83 8.85 -14.61
N GLY A 273 20.46 9.12 -15.86
CA GLY A 273 19.78 8.19 -16.76
C GLY A 273 18.27 8.09 -16.59
N ILE A 274 17.65 8.99 -15.83
CA ILE A 274 16.18 9.13 -15.77
C ILE A 274 15.73 10.04 -16.90
N ARG A 275 14.84 9.55 -17.77
CA ARG A 275 14.45 10.28 -18.98
C ARG A 275 13.08 10.90 -18.85
N ARG A 276 12.11 10.07 -18.46
CA ARG A 276 10.70 10.43 -18.47
C ARG A 276 9.98 9.89 -17.24
N ILE A 277 9.04 10.70 -16.76
CA ILE A 277 8.00 10.28 -15.82
C ILE A 277 6.68 10.29 -16.57
N SER A 278 5.99 9.16 -16.52
CA SER A 278 4.65 8.97 -17.08
C SER A 278 3.71 8.43 -16.01
N ALA A 279 2.49 8.07 -16.39
CA ALA A 279 1.54 7.43 -15.50
C ALA A 279 0.64 6.45 -16.27
N GLY A 280 0.26 5.38 -15.59
CA GLY A 280 -0.70 4.39 -16.07
C GLY A 280 -2.14 4.88 -15.93
N ASN A 281 -2.86 4.87 -17.05
CA ASN A 281 -4.30 5.07 -17.09
C ASN A 281 -4.95 4.13 -18.11
N TYR A 282 -6.29 4.12 -18.12
CA TYR A 282 -7.13 3.28 -18.95
C TYR A 282 -8.05 4.13 -19.84
N GLY A 283 -7.58 5.32 -20.22
CA GLY A 283 -8.31 6.27 -21.05
C GLY A 283 -9.43 7.03 -20.32
N GLY A 284 -9.40 7.06 -18.98
CA GLY A 284 -10.37 7.79 -18.16
C GLY A 284 -11.74 7.12 -18.05
N LYS A 285 -11.83 5.82 -18.37
CA LYS A 285 -13.09 5.08 -18.52
C LYS A 285 -13.39 4.13 -17.37
N LEU A 286 -12.43 3.85 -16.50
CA LEU A 286 -12.53 2.83 -15.46
C LEU A 286 -12.48 3.43 -14.05
N GLY A 287 -11.42 4.19 -13.75
CA GLY A 287 -11.20 4.80 -12.45
C GLY A 287 -11.82 6.20 -12.37
N GLN A 288 -12.46 6.52 -11.25
CA GLN A 288 -13.08 7.83 -11.03
C GLN A 288 -12.10 8.92 -10.59
N PHE A 289 -10.86 8.56 -10.22
CA PHE A 289 -9.84 9.52 -9.75
C PHE A 289 -8.74 9.67 -10.80
N HIS A 290 -8.49 10.90 -11.24
CA HIS A 290 -7.45 11.21 -12.23
C HIS A 290 -6.41 12.14 -11.62
N PHE A 291 -5.18 11.64 -11.43
CA PHE A 291 -4.06 12.43 -10.91
C PHE A 291 -3.20 12.90 -12.09
N ARG A 292 -3.49 14.08 -12.62
CA ARG A 292 -2.74 14.67 -13.74
C ARG A 292 -1.36 15.08 -13.27
N LEU A 293 -0.31 14.58 -13.92
CA LEU A 293 1.06 14.73 -13.44
C LEU A 293 1.49 16.20 -13.37
N HIS A 294 1.10 17.04 -14.34
CA HIS A 294 1.46 18.45 -14.29
C HIS A 294 0.75 19.19 -13.16
N GLU A 295 -0.48 18.83 -12.81
CA GLU A 295 -1.19 19.39 -11.65
C GLU A 295 -0.60 18.88 -10.33
N VAL A 296 -0.25 17.58 -10.26
CA VAL A 296 0.46 17.00 -9.11
C VAL A 296 1.78 17.70 -8.86
N MET A 297 2.50 18.08 -9.92
CA MET A 297 3.83 18.70 -9.85
C MET A 297 3.81 20.24 -9.84
N ALA A 298 2.64 20.86 -9.92
CA ALA A 298 2.46 22.31 -9.84
C ALA A 298 2.57 22.85 -8.40
#